data_AF-A0A7W2ULN7-F1
#
_entry.id   AF-A0A7W2ULN7-F1
#
_cell.length_a   1.000
_cell.length_b   1.000
_cell.length_c   1.000
_cell.angle_alpha   90.00
_cell.angle_beta   90.00
_cell.angle_gamma   90.00
#
_symmetry.space_group_name_H-M   'P 1'
#
loop_
_entity.id
_entity.type
_entity.pdbx_description
1 polymer ?
#
loop_
_entity_poly.entity_id
_entity_poly.type
_entity_poly.pdbx_seq_one_letter_code
_entity_poly.pdbx_strand_id
1 'polypeptide(L)'
;MLLKTFGWSFAITAIGLALAGVLWGWQGLAIVGILSILEISLSFDNAVINAGILRKMNAFWQKIFLTVGILIAVFGMRLVFPVIIVAVTAKMSPIEAVDLAINDKNQYEHLVTAAHPAIAAFGGIFLLMIFLDFIFEERDIRWLGWLEKPLAKLGKLDTFSIVVALVGLLIAATTVATDVAHGGGDKSATVLLSGVAGLLTYLIVGGISGYFEDKLEEEEDEDEGDEAGAAGDEGDEGAKAATNAQLNGSGGRGSSGASVVGLAGKAAFFLFLYLEVIDASFSFDGVIGAFAITNDIFEMALGLGIGAMYIRSLTVFLVRRGTLDDYVYLEHGAHYAIGALAVILLVTIKYEINEVITGLVGVVLIAASYWSSVRRNRKEAAAGEDAEAKTEVTSGV
;
A
#
# COMPACT_ATOMS: atom_id res chain seq x y z
N MET A 1 -15.56 -15.14 -13.84
CA MET A 1 -14.53 -14.58 -12.94
C MET A 1 -14.88 -13.17 -12.48
N LEU A 2 -15.19 -12.22 -13.36
CA LEU A 2 -15.61 -10.86 -12.99
C LEU A 2 -16.73 -10.83 -11.93
N LEU A 3 -17.85 -11.54 -12.16
CA LEU A 3 -18.96 -11.62 -11.20
C LEU A 3 -18.59 -12.29 -9.87
N LYS A 4 -17.58 -13.17 -9.83
CA LYS A 4 -17.13 -13.81 -8.59
C LYS A 4 -16.26 -12.86 -7.75
N THR A 5 -15.52 -11.96 -8.39
CA THR A 5 -14.67 -10.99 -7.69
C THR A 5 -15.43 -9.72 -7.32
N PHE A 6 -16.21 -9.16 -8.26
CA PHE A 6 -16.92 -7.89 -8.07
C PHE A 6 -18.40 -8.04 -7.68
N GLY A 7 -18.91 -9.27 -7.54
CA GLY A 7 -20.33 -9.51 -7.25
C GLY A 7 -20.83 -8.79 -5.99
N TRP A 8 -20.03 -8.84 -4.92
CA TRP A 8 -20.32 -8.11 -3.68
C TRP A 8 -20.22 -6.60 -3.87
N SER A 9 -19.23 -6.10 -4.61
CA SER A 9 -19.08 -4.67 -4.92
C SER A 9 -20.29 -4.14 -5.68
N PHE A 10 -20.79 -4.87 -6.69
CA PHE A 10 -22.01 -4.50 -7.42
C PHE A 10 -23.24 -4.50 -6.52
N ALA A 11 -23.39 -5.52 -5.66
CA ALA A 11 -24.52 -5.59 -4.72
C ALA A 11 -24.50 -4.42 -3.73
N ILE A 12 -23.35 -4.14 -3.12
CA ILE A 12 -23.16 -3.03 -2.19
C ILE A 12 -23.40 -1.68 -2.88
N THR A 13 -22.98 -1.53 -4.14
CA THR A 13 -23.21 -0.31 -4.91
C THR A 13 -24.69 -0.10 -5.20
N ALA A 14 -25.39 -1.14 -5.67
CA ALA A 14 -26.81 -1.05 -5.94
C ALA A 14 -27.61 -0.73 -4.67
N ILE A 15 -27.30 -1.40 -3.56
CA ILE A 15 -27.92 -1.16 -2.25
C ILE A 15 -27.58 0.24 -1.75
N GLY A 16 -26.31 0.64 -1.80
CA GLY A 16 -25.84 1.94 -1.33
C GLY A 16 -26.44 3.10 -2.11
N LEU A 17 -26.48 3.03 -3.45
CA LEU A 17 -27.12 4.06 -4.28
C LEU A 17 -28.64 4.11 -4.07
N ALA A 18 -29.28 2.95 -3.88
CA ALA A 18 -30.71 2.90 -3.55
C ALA A 18 -30.99 3.52 -2.17
N LEU A 19 -30.19 3.18 -1.15
CA LEU A 19 -30.26 3.80 0.17
C LEU A 19 -30.04 5.31 0.08
N ALA A 20 -29.06 5.75 -0.70
CA ALA A 20 -28.80 7.17 -0.90
C ALA A 20 -29.99 7.89 -1.56
N GLY A 21 -30.60 7.27 -2.57
CA GLY A 21 -31.81 7.77 -3.21
C GLY A 21 -33.02 7.84 -2.26
N VAL A 22 -33.15 6.89 -1.32
CA VAL A 22 -34.24 6.86 -0.34
C VAL A 22 -34.02 7.88 0.78
N LEU A 23 -32.80 7.98 1.31
CA LEU A 23 -32.50 8.83 2.47
C LEU A 23 -32.30 10.31 2.09
N TRP A 24 -31.68 10.57 0.94
CA TRP A 24 -31.23 11.91 0.54
C TRP A 24 -31.73 12.32 -0.86
N GLY A 25 -32.65 11.54 -1.45
CA GLY A 25 -33.25 11.84 -2.75
C GLY A 25 -32.26 11.75 -3.91
N TRP A 26 -32.63 12.36 -5.03
CA TRP A 26 -31.80 12.35 -6.24
C TRP A 26 -30.44 13.03 -6.05
N GLN A 27 -30.37 14.04 -5.18
CA GLN A 27 -29.13 14.74 -4.88
C GLN A 27 -28.14 13.83 -4.15
N GLY A 28 -28.55 13.14 -3.09
CA GLY A 28 -27.66 12.22 -2.40
C GLY A 28 -27.24 11.02 -3.25
N LEU A 29 -28.12 10.52 -4.13
CA LEU A 29 -27.75 9.52 -5.13
C LEU A 29 -26.62 10.02 -6.04
N ALA A 30 -26.71 11.27 -6.52
CA ALA A 30 -25.68 11.87 -7.35
C ALA A 30 -24.37 12.07 -6.56
N ILE A 31 -24.43 12.60 -5.34
CA ILE A 31 -23.27 12.82 -4.47
C ILE A 31 -22.54 11.49 -4.20
N VAL A 32 -23.26 10.48 -3.69
CA VAL A 32 -22.69 9.15 -3.41
C VAL A 32 -22.11 8.51 -4.66
N GLY A 33 -22.77 8.68 -5.81
CA GLY A 33 -22.25 8.21 -7.11
C GLY A 33 -20.95 8.90 -7.51
N ILE A 34 -20.88 10.23 -7.41
CA ILE A 34 -19.68 11.01 -7.72
C ILE A 34 -18.53 10.62 -6.78
N LEU A 35 -18.79 10.54 -5.47
CA LEU A 35 -17.81 10.14 -4.47
C LEU A 35 -17.28 8.72 -4.71
N SER A 36 -18.15 7.79 -5.11
CA SER A 36 -17.75 6.43 -5.47
C SER A 36 -16.77 6.43 -6.65
N ILE A 37 -17.06 7.23 -7.69
CA ILE A 37 -16.20 7.35 -8.89
C ILE A 37 -14.89 8.06 -8.56
N LEU A 38 -14.97 9.13 -7.76
CA LEU A 38 -13.81 9.89 -7.29
C LEU A 38 -12.83 8.97 -6.57
N GLU A 39 -13.32 8.23 -5.58
CA GLU A 39 -12.53 7.26 -4.82
C GLU A 39 -11.90 6.19 -5.71
N ILE A 40 -12.65 5.60 -6.65
CA ILE A 40 -12.09 4.59 -7.57
C ILE A 40 -10.97 5.19 -8.43
N SER A 41 -11.13 6.45 -8.84
CA SER A 41 -10.17 7.13 -9.72
C SER A 41 -8.89 7.50 -8.97
N LEU A 42 -9.02 8.08 -7.77
CA LEU A 42 -7.89 8.53 -6.95
C LEU A 42 -7.10 7.36 -6.34
N SER A 43 -7.76 6.23 -6.05
CA SER A 43 -7.14 5.10 -5.34
C SER A 43 -6.78 3.91 -6.26
N PHE A 44 -6.78 4.09 -7.58
CA PHE A 44 -6.50 3.01 -8.53
C PHE A 44 -5.05 2.50 -8.46
N ASP A 45 -4.09 3.42 -8.43
CA ASP A 45 -2.66 3.13 -8.27
C ASP A 45 -2.35 2.46 -6.92
N ASN A 46 -3.02 2.88 -5.85
CA ASN A 46 -3.00 2.19 -4.56
C ASN A 46 -3.43 0.72 -4.71
N ALA A 47 -4.46 0.44 -5.51
CA ALA A 47 -4.91 -0.94 -5.76
C ALA A 47 -3.79 -1.83 -6.37
N VAL A 48 -2.96 -1.24 -7.25
CA VAL A 48 -1.85 -1.91 -7.93
C VAL A 48 -0.70 -2.17 -6.97
N ILE A 49 -0.36 -1.20 -6.12
CA ILE A 49 0.71 -1.33 -5.10
C ILE A 49 0.33 -2.37 -4.06
N ASN A 50 -0.90 -2.28 -3.54
CA ASN A 50 -1.43 -3.26 -2.62
C ASN A 50 -1.43 -4.66 -3.25
N ALA A 51 -1.66 -4.79 -4.56
CA ALA A 51 -1.62 -6.09 -5.22
C ALA A 51 -0.19 -6.66 -5.29
N GLY A 52 0.81 -5.81 -5.53
CA GLY A 52 2.23 -6.23 -5.52
C GLY A 52 2.66 -6.79 -4.17
N ILE A 53 2.25 -6.14 -3.09
CA ILE A 53 2.52 -6.58 -1.71
C ILE A 53 1.69 -7.82 -1.34
N LEU A 54 0.38 -7.81 -1.63
CA LEU A 54 -0.54 -8.89 -1.30
C LEU A 54 -0.17 -10.22 -1.98
N ARG A 55 0.43 -10.17 -3.18
CA ARG A 55 0.94 -11.35 -3.89
C ARG A 55 2.07 -12.06 -3.12
N LYS A 56 2.85 -11.33 -2.30
CA LYS A 56 3.92 -11.90 -1.45
C LYS A 56 3.37 -12.61 -0.20
N MET A 57 2.07 -12.48 0.09
CA MET A 57 1.45 -13.07 1.28
C MET A 57 0.85 -14.44 1.00
N ASN A 58 0.84 -15.31 2.02
CA ASN A 58 0.16 -16.60 1.95
C ASN A 58 -1.39 -16.44 1.86
N ALA A 59 -2.08 -17.52 1.51
CA ALA A 59 -3.53 -17.51 1.30
C ALA A 59 -4.35 -17.09 2.54
N PHE A 60 -3.85 -17.34 3.75
CA PHE A 60 -4.51 -16.94 4.98
C PHE A 60 -4.50 -15.41 5.13
N TRP A 61 -3.34 -14.77 4.97
CA TRP A 61 -3.22 -13.31 5.07
C TRP A 61 -3.92 -12.60 3.91
N GLN A 62 -3.90 -13.16 2.71
CA GLN A 62 -4.73 -12.66 1.61
C GLN A 62 -6.23 -12.65 1.98
N LYS A 63 -6.70 -13.65 2.73
CA LYS A 63 -8.09 -13.71 3.21
C LYS A 63 -8.37 -12.71 4.33
N ILE A 64 -7.42 -12.49 5.26
CA ILE A 64 -7.54 -11.48 6.32
C ILE A 64 -7.63 -10.09 5.73
N PHE A 65 -6.73 -9.75 4.79
CA PHE A 65 -6.77 -8.51 4.04
C PHE A 65 -8.12 -8.30 3.34
N LEU A 66 -8.69 -9.39 2.81
CA LEU A 66 -10.00 -9.38 2.15
C LEU A 66 -11.22 -9.27 3.06
N THR A 67 -11.07 -9.48 4.37
CA THR A 67 -12.18 -9.52 5.32
C THR A 67 -12.06 -8.38 6.32
N VAL A 68 -11.02 -8.46 7.16
CA VAL A 68 -10.71 -7.45 8.16
C VAL A 68 -10.15 -6.20 7.49
N GLY A 69 -9.24 -6.34 6.52
CA GLY A 69 -8.63 -5.20 5.83
C GLY A 69 -9.68 -4.34 5.09
N ILE A 70 -10.70 -4.95 4.49
CA ILE A 70 -11.83 -4.20 3.92
C ILE A 70 -12.55 -3.36 4.98
N LEU A 71 -12.81 -3.94 6.16
CA LEU A 71 -13.48 -3.23 7.24
C LEU A 71 -12.62 -2.07 7.76
N ILE A 72 -11.31 -2.27 7.91
CA ILE A 72 -10.37 -1.22 8.32
C ILE A 72 -10.29 -0.14 7.23
N ALA A 73 -10.17 -0.51 5.96
CA ALA A 73 -10.13 0.44 4.86
C ALA A 73 -11.40 1.30 4.79
N VAL A 74 -12.58 0.68 4.83
CA VAL A 74 -13.86 1.37 4.66
C VAL A 74 -14.23 2.15 5.91
N PHE A 75 -14.23 1.52 7.09
CA PHE A 75 -14.68 2.16 8.32
C PHE A 75 -13.54 2.80 9.10
N GLY A 76 -12.43 2.08 9.24
CA GLY A 76 -11.24 2.58 9.94
C GLY A 76 -10.70 3.85 9.29
N MET A 77 -10.34 3.82 8.01
CA MET A 77 -9.66 4.93 7.37
C MET A 77 -10.56 6.10 6.97
N ARG A 78 -11.85 5.87 6.73
CA ARG A 78 -12.77 6.93 6.25
C ARG A 78 -13.69 7.49 7.32
N LEU A 79 -14.03 6.72 8.36
CA LEU A 79 -14.88 7.18 9.45
C LEU A 79 -14.09 7.42 10.73
N VAL A 80 -13.32 6.41 11.17
CA VAL A 80 -12.65 6.46 12.47
C VAL A 80 -11.40 7.35 12.42
N PHE A 81 -10.60 7.26 11.36
CA PHE A 81 -9.33 7.98 11.26
C PHE A 81 -9.49 9.50 11.22
N PRO A 82 -10.40 10.10 10.42
CA PRO A 82 -10.63 11.54 10.48
C PRO A 82 -11.06 12.03 11.88
N VAL A 83 -11.91 11.26 12.57
CA VAL A 83 -12.31 11.54 13.96
C VAL A 83 -11.12 11.49 14.92
N ILE A 84 -10.27 10.45 14.83
CA ILE A 84 -9.07 10.33 15.68
C ILE A 84 -8.13 11.50 15.44
N ILE A 85 -7.91 11.87 14.18
CA ILE A 85 -7.07 13.01 13.80
C ILE A 85 -7.61 14.28 14.44
N VAL A 86 -8.89 14.59 14.27
CA VAL A 86 -9.50 15.79 14.86
C VAL A 86 -9.37 15.79 16.37
N ALA A 87 -9.61 14.65 17.02
CA ALA A 87 -9.45 14.52 18.47
C ALA A 87 -8.01 14.86 18.91
N VAL A 88 -7.00 14.38 18.20
CA VAL A 88 -5.58 14.63 18.52
C VAL A 88 -5.17 16.06 18.20
N THR A 89 -5.50 16.57 17.01
CA THR A 89 -5.03 17.89 16.55
C THR A 89 -5.75 19.03 17.25
N ALA A 90 -7.06 18.89 17.48
CA ALA A 90 -7.88 19.87 18.19
C ALA A 90 -7.88 19.66 19.72
N LYS A 91 -7.17 18.64 20.23
CA LYS A 91 -7.03 18.31 21.66
C LYS A 91 -8.40 18.17 22.36
N MET A 92 -9.32 17.48 21.70
CA MET A 92 -10.65 17.16 22.23
C MET A 92 -10.80 15.65 22.40
N SER A 93 -11.82 15.23 23.14
CA SER A 93 -12.09 13.80 23.29
C SER A 93 -12.65 13.20 21.99
N PRO A 94 -12.44 11.90 21.72
CA PRO A 94 -13.00 11.26 20.53
C PRO A 94 -14.53 11.35 20.46
N ILE A 95 -15.22 11.38 21.61
CA ILE A 95 -16.68 11.48 21.67
C ILE A 95 -17.14 12.87 21.21
N GLU A 96 -16.44 13.93 21.64
CA GLU A 96 -16.70 15.30 21.18
C GLU A 96 -16.44 15.43 19.67
N ALA A 97 -15.39 14.79 19.15
CA ALA A 97 -15.12 14.80 17.71
C ALA A 97 -16.23 14.09 16.89
N VAL A 98 -16.80 13.00 17.42
CA VAL A 98 -17.97 12.33 16.81
C VAL A 98 -19.21 13.22 16.87
N ASP A 99 -19.46 13.84 18.02
CA ASP A 99 -20.58 14.76 18.20
C ASP A 99 -20.50 15.92 17.20
N LEU A 100 -19.30 16.49 17.06
CA LEU A 100 -19.01 17.54 16.08
C LEU A 100 -19.26 17.07 14.65
N ALA A 101 -18.79 15.88 14.27
CA ALA A 101 -18.99 15.33 12.93
C ALA A 101 -20.46 15.16 12.55
N ILE A 102 -21.34 14.92 13.54
CA ILE A 102 -22.78 14.72 13.33
C ILE A 102 -23.53 16.06 13.39
N ASN A 103 -23.23 16.88 14.38
CA ASN A 103 -24.05 18.05 14.76
C ASN A 103 -23.49 19.38 14.23
N ASP A 104 -22.19 19.50 13.96
CA ASP A 104 -21.57 20.68 13.37
C ASP A 104 -20.56 20.31 12.26
N LYS A 105 -21.14 19.93 11.11
CA LYS A 105 -20.41 19.45 9.93
C LYS A 105 -19.40 20.45 9.40
N ASN A 106 -19.68 21.76 9.47
CA ASN A 106 -18.79 22.79 8.95
C ASN A 106 -17.59 23.01 9.89
N GLN A 107 -17.82 23.00 11.20
CA GLN A 107 -16.71 23.06 12.15
C GLN A 107 -15.86 21.78 12.07
N TYR A 108 -16.48 20.62 11.87
CA TYR A 108 -15.76 19.37 11.66
C TYR A 108 -14.89 19.41 10.40
N GLU A 109 -15.44 19.81 9.25
CA GLU A 109 -14.67 20.05 8.01
C GLU A 109 -13.48 20.97 8.27
N HIS A 110 -13.71 22.11 8.93
CA HIS A 110 -12.65 23.07 9.23
C HIS A 110 -11.51 22.44 10.05
N LEU A 111 -11.83 21.63 11.07
CA LEU A 111 -10.82 20.96 11.88
C LEU A 111 -10.07 19.86 11.12
N VAL A 112 -10.76 19.11 10.24
CA VAL A 112 -10.12 18.11 9.38
C VAL A 112 -9.17 18.80 8.39
N THR A 113 -9.61 19.86 7.73
CA THR A 113 -8.77 20.65 6.81
C THR A 113 -7.61 21.34 7.54
N ALA A 114 -7.81 21.79 8.78
CA ALA A 114 -6.72 22.34 9.60
C ALA A 114 -5.66 21.28 9.98
N ALA A 115 -6.03 19.99 9.98
CA ALA A 115 -5.10 18.88 10.18
C ALA A 115 -4.33 18.49 8.91
N HIS A 116 -4.71 19.01 7.73
CA HIS A 116 -4.11 18.66 6.45
C HIS A 116 -2.58 18.74 6.42
N PRO A 117 -1.90 19.81 6.92
CA PRO A 117 -0.44 19.87 6.91
C PRO A 117 0.25 18.72 7.66
N ALA A 118 -0.35 18.25 8.77
CA ALA A 118 0.19 17.14 9.53
C ALA A 118 0.11 15.85 8.73
N ILE A 119 -1.04 15.60 8.10
CA ILE A 119 -1.31 14.34 7.41
C ILE A 119 -0.58 14.28 6.07
N ALA A 120 -0.59 15.37 5.32
CA ALA A 120 0.18 15.50 4.09
C ALA A 120 1.69 15.30 4.34
N ALA A 121 2.23 15.79 5.45
CA ALA A 121 3.63 15.54 5.82
C ALA A 121 3.87 14.10 6.26
N PHE A 122 3.00 13.52 7.09
CA PHE A 122 3.09 12.13 7.53
C PHE A 122 3.03 11.16 6.34
N GLY A 123 1.93 11.21 5.57
CA GLY A 123 1.69 10.36 4.43
C GLY A 123 2.68 10.66 3.30
N GLY A 124 2.97 11.94 3.04
CA GLY A 124 3.93 12.34 2.01
C GLY A 124 5.33 11.77 2.25
N ILE A 125 5.86 11.82 3.48
CA ILE A 125 7.16 11.22 3.79
C ILE A 125 7.10 9.69 3.79
N PHE A 126 6.03 9.10 4.31
CA PHE A 126 5.86 7.64 4.28
C PHE A 126 5.84 7.12 2.83
N LEU A 127 5.02 7.69 1.96
CA LEU A 127 4.95 7.34 0.54
C LEU A 127 6.24 7.67 -0.21
N LEU A 128 6.91 8.77 0.13
CA LEU A 128 8.21 9.12 -0.44
C LEU A 128 9.25 8.05 -0.12
N MET A 129 9.25 7.49 1.09
CA MET A 129 10.15 6.39 1.44
C MET A 129 9.89 5.14 0.57
N ILE A 130 8.62 4.75 0.39
CA ILE A 130 8.28 3.63 -0.52
C ILE A 130 8.84 3.87 -1.91
N PHE A 131 8.67 5.08 -2.43
CA PHE A 131 9.17 5.44 -3.76
C PHE A 131 10.70 5.48 -3.83
N LEU A 132 11.38 6.00 -2.81
CA LEU A 132 12.84 6.11 -2.77
C LEU A 132 13.50 4.74 -2.64
N ASP A 133 12.98 3.87 -1.78
CA ASP A 133 13.48 2.51 -1.64
C ASP A 133 13.26 1.74 -2.93
N PHE A 134 12.11 1.93 -3.58
CA PHE A 134 11.92 1.44 -4.94
C PHE A 134 12.98 2.03 -5.88
N ILE A 135 13.10 3.34 -6.07
CA ILE A 135 13.91 3.93 -7.15
C ILE A 135 15.42 3.66 -7.00
N PHE A 136 15.89 3.41 -5.78
CA PHE A 136 17.28 3.14 -5.47
C PHE A 136 17.66 1.66 -5.47
N GLU A 137 16.67 0.75 -5.45
CA GLU A 137 16.91 -0.68 -5.57
C GLU A 137 17.44 -1.07 -6.97
N GLU A 138 18.41 -1.99 -7.01
CA GLU A 138 18.90 -2.57 -8.25
C GLU A 138 17.99 -3.70 -8.73
N ARG A 139 17.27 -3.46 -9.83
CA ARG A 139 16.37 -4.43 -10.46
C ARG A 139 16.77 -4.79 -11.88
N ASP A 140 16.46 -6.02 -12.27
CA ASP A 140 16.68 -6.55 -13.63
C ASP A 140 15.83 -5.84 -14.68
N ILE A 141 14.58 -5.61 -14.33
CA ILE A 141 13.60 -4.96 -15.19
C ILE A 141 13.49 -3.51 -14.76
N ARG A 142 13.57 -2.61 -15.74
CA ARG A 142 13.52 -1.16 -15.54
C ARG A 142 12.58 -0.53 -16.56
N TRP A 143 11.66 0.33 -16.12
CA TRP A 143 10.72 0.99 -17.03
C TRP A 143 11.35 2.25 -17.63
N LEU A 144 11.84 3.15 -16.79
CA LEU A 144 12.55 4.37 -17.19
C LEU A 144 14.06 4.19 -16.99
N GLY A 145 14.67 3.28 -17.74
CA GLY A 145 16.06 2.86 -17.53
C GLY A 145 17.12 3.98 -17.59
N TRP A 146 16.83 5.13 -18.21
CA TRP A 146 17.73 6.29 -18.21
C TRP A 146 17.74 7.04 -16.87
N LEU A 147 16.64 6.96 -16.12
CA LEU A 147 16.46 7.55 -14.79
C LEU A 147 16.79 6.52 -13.69
N GLU A 148 16.31 5.28 -13.83
CA GLU A 148 16.47 4.24 -12.81
C GLU A 148 17.94 3.76 -12.68
N LYS A 149 18.69 3.64 -13.78
CA LYS A 149 20.11 3.19 -13.73
C LYS A 149 21.03 4.11 -12.91
N PRO A 150 21.05 5.43 -13.10
CA PRO A 150 21.90 6.30 -12.28
C PRO A 150 21.43 6.36 -10.82
N LEU A 151 20.12 6.33 -10.58
CA LEU A 151 19.57 6.36 -9.22
C LEU A 151 19.88 5.07 -8.45
N ALA A 152 19.74 3.89 -9.06
CA ALA A 152 20.11 2.62 -8.44
C ALA A 152 21.60 2.56 -8.02
N LYS A 153 22.49 3.25 -8.75
CA LYS A 153 23.91 3.34 -8.34
C LYS A 153 24.14 4.18 -7.09
N LEU A 154 23.25 5.16 -6.82
CA LEU A 154 23.29 5.96 -5.59
C LEU A 154 22.72 5.18 -4.39
N GLY A 155 21.88 4.18 -4.65
CA GLY A 155 21.24 3.31 -3.66
C GLY A 155 22.13 2.33 -2.92
N LYS A 156 23.45 2.30 -3.17
CA LYS A 156 24.37 1.40 -2.45
C LYS A 156 24.51 1.67 -0.95
N LEU A 157 23.90 2.74 -0.46
CA LEU A 157 23.82 3.07 0.95
C LEU A 157 22.35 2.97 1.34
N ASP A 158 21.98 1.97 2.14
CA ASP A 158 20.59 1.74 2.58
C ASP A 158 19.99 2.96 3.30
N THR A 159 20.85 3.82 3.85
CA THR A 159 20.46 5.07 4.53
C THR A 159 20.23 6.25 3.58
N PHE A 160 20.51 6.12 2.28
CA PHE A 160 20.41 7.23 1.33
C PHE A 160 18.97 7.68 1.12
N SER A 161 18.01 6.75 1.05
CA SER A 161 16.57 7.07 1.00
C SER A 161 16.14 7.95 2.17
N ILE A 162 16.58 7.59 3.38
CA ILE A 162 16.27 8.32 4.61
C ILE A 162 16.82 9.74 4.54
N VAL A 163 18.07 9.92 4.08
CA VAL A 163 18.68 11.24 3.93
C VAL A 163 17.90 12.10 2.93
N VAL A 164 17.55 11.55 1.76
CA VAL A 164 16.78 12.28 0.74
C VAL A 164 15.40 12.66 1.27
N ALA A 165 14.71 11.76 1.98
CA ALA A 165 13.42 12.03 2.60
C ALA A 165 13.51 13.13 3.67
N LEU A 166 14.53 13.09 4.55
CA LEU A 166 14.75 14.13 5.56
C LEU A 166 15.09 15.49 4.95
N VAL A 167 15.87 15.52 3.86
CA VAL A 167 16.13 16.76 3.11
C VAL A 167 14.85 17.29 2.49
N GLY A 168 14.04 16.43 1.86
CA GLY A 168 12.73 16.80 1.32
C GLY A 168 11.80 17.36 2.39
N LEU A 169 11.76 16.70 3.56
CA LEU A 169 11.00 17.15 4.73
C LEU A 169 11.47 18.52 5.24
N LEU A 170 12.78 18.73 5.34
CA LEU A 170 13.35 19.99 5.79
C LEU A 170 13.02 21.13 4.81
N ILE A 171 13.10 20.87 3.50
CA ILE A 171 12.70 21.83 2.48
C ILE A 171 11.20 22.14 2.60
N ALA A 172 10.35 21.12 2.70
CA ALA A 172 8.91 21.30 2.86
C ALA A 172 8.60 22.14 4.11
N ALA A 173 9.22 21.82 5.24
CA ALA A 173 9.03 22.56 6.49
C ALA A 173 9.49 24.02 6.38
N THR A 174 10.65 24.29 5.77
CA THR A 174 11.23 25.64 5.74
C THR A 174 10.69 26.54 4.62
N THR A 175 10.05 25.98 3.61
CA THR A 175 9.58 26.73 2.43
C THR A 175 8.07 26.67 2.22
N VAL A 176 7.48 25.48 2.37
CA VAL A 176 6.06 25.23 2.10
C VAL A 176 5.24 25.45 3.36
N ALA A 177 5.70 24.98 4.51
CA ALA A 177 4.96 25.03 5.77
C ALA A 177 4.99 26.39 6.49
N THR A 178 5.79 27.35 6.01
CA THR A 178 5.90 28.69 6.63
C THR A 178 4.67 29.56 6.42
N ASP A 179 3.88 29.25 5.39
CA ASP A 179 2.62 29.90 5.07
C ASP A 179 1.71 28.88 4.39
N VAL A 180 0.90 28.18 5.20
CA VAL A 180 0.06 27.08 4.72
C VAL A 180 -1.19 27.58 3.99
N ALA A 181 -1.75 26.71 3.16
CA ALA A 181 -3.03 26.94 2.50
C ALA A 181 -4.13 27.29 3.53
N HIS A 182 -5.15 28.04 3.10
CA HIS A 182 -6.29 28.45 3.93
C HIS A 182 -5.96 29.32 5.16
N GLY A 183 -4.82 30.02 5.18
CA GLY A 183 -4.50 31.03 6.19
C GLY A 183 -4.12 30.47 7.57
N GLY A 184 -3.67 29.22 7.63
CA GLY A 184 -3.30 28.54 8.88
C GLY A 184 -1.99 28.99 9.53
N GLY A 185 -1.25 29.92 8.90
CA GLY A 185 0.02 30.45 9.39
C GLY A 185 1.19 29.47 9.29
N ASP A 186 2.20 29.65 10.13
CA ASP A 186 3.38 28.79 10.16
C ASP A 186 3.05 27.44 10.83
N LYS A 187 3.21 26.35 10.06
CA LYS A 187 3.06 24.95 10.50
C LYS A 187 4.35 24.15 10.36
N SER A 188 5.51 24.81 10.26
CA SER A 188 6.82 24.15 10.08
C SER A 188 7.07 23.07 11.13
N ALA A 189 6.79 23.36 12.40
CA ALA A 189 6.95 22.39 13.50
C ALA A 189 6.00 21.18 13.36
N THR A 190 4.75 21.42 12.97
CA THR A 190 3.76 20.36 12.72
C THR A 190 4.20 19.45 11.57
N VAL A 191 4.67 20.05 10.48
CA VAL A 191 5.16 19.33 9.30
C VAL A 191 6.40 18.50 9.65
N LEU A 192 7.39 19.07 10.35
CA LEU A 192 8.57 18.33 10.80
C LEU A 192 8.20 17.15 11.70
N LEU A 193 7.39 17.38 12.74
CA LEU A 193 7.02 16.33 13.68
C LEU A 193 6.24 15.20 12.98
N SER A 194 5.28 15.56 12.13
CA SER A 194 4.43 14.57 11.45
C SER A 194 5.19 13.83 10.36
N GLY A 195 6.06 14.52 9.61
CA GLY A 195 6.93 13.88 8.62
C GLY A 195 7.95 12.93 9.25
N VAL A 196 8.54 13.29 10.40
CA VAL A 196 9.37 12.36 11.18
C VAL A 196 8.55 11.18 11.69
N ALA A 197 7.32 11.38 12.15
CA ALA A 197 6.44 10.28 12.54
C ALA A 197 6.12 9.35 11.36
N GLY A 198 5.93 9.90 10.15
CA GLY A 198 5.76 9.13 8.91
C GLY A 198 6.99 8.29 8.59
N LEU A 199 8.18 8.89 8.64
CA LEU A 199 9.46 8.19 8.48
C LEU A 199 9.66 7.09 9.52
N LEU A 200 9.39 7.37 10.79
CA LEU A 200 9.49 6.38 11.87
C LEU A 200 8.53 5.22 11.64
N THR A 201 7.30 5.51 11.22
CA THR A 201 6.31 4.47 10.92
C THR A 201 6.80 3.57 9.78
N TYR A 202 7.37 4.16 8.72
CA TYR A 202 7.98 3.41 7.62
C TYR A 202 9.10 2.49 8.11
N LEU A 203 10.06 3.03 8.87
CA LEU A 203 11.21 2.26 9.36
C LEU A 203 10.82 1.16 10.36
N ILE A 204 9.83 1.41 11.22
CA ILE A 204 9.33 0.42 12.18
C ILE A 204 8.65 -0.73 11.43
N VAL A 205 7.74 -0.42 10.51
CA VAL A 205 6.97 -1.46 9.83
C VAL A 205 7.86 -2.26 8.86
N GLY A 206 8.71 -1.57 8.08
CA GLY A 206 9.64 -2.22 7.16
C GLY A 206 10.76 -2.97 7.87
N GLY A 207 11.41 -2.33 8.85
CA GLY A 207 12.53 -2.92 9.58
C GLY A 207 12.14 -4.14 10.42
N ILE A 208 10.93 -4.16 10.98
CA ILE A 208 10.45 -5.35 11.70
C ILE A 208 10.10 -6.48 10.73
N SER A 209 9.55 -6.19 9.54
CA SER A 209 9.30 -7.23 8.53
C SER A 209 10.60 -7.89 8.10
N GLY A 210 11.61 -7.10 7.73
CA GLY A 210 12.93 -7.59 7.33
C GLY A 210 13.60 -8.41 8.43
N TYR A 211 13.58 -7.94 9.68
CA TYR A 211 14.11 -8.71 10.82
C TYR A 211 13.46 -10.10 10.97
N PHE A 212 12.16 -10.21 10.74
CA PHE A 212 11.47 -11.51 10.81
C PHE A 212 11.73 -12.38 9.58
N GLU A 213 11.92 -11.78 8.41
CA GLU A 213 12.30 -12.48 7.17
C GLU A 213 13.73 -13.05 7.28
N ASP A 214 14.71 -12.27 7.73
CA ASP A 214 16.08 -12.75 7.96
C ASP A 214 16.10 -13.90 8.97
N LYS A 215 15.31 -13.78 10.05
CA LYS A 215 15.12 -14.83 11.07
C LYS A 215 14.49 -16.11 10.51
N LEU A 216 13.61 -15.98 9.54
CA LEU A 216 12.96 -17.12 8.88
C LEU A 216 13.97 -17.85 8.01
N GLU A 217 14.76 -17.12 7.22
CA GLU A 217 15.81 -17.69 6.39
C GLU A 217 16.86 -18.41 7.26
N GLU A 218 17.27 -17.82 8.40
CA GLU A 218 18.14 -18.49 9.37
C GLU A 218 17.55 -19.81 9.90
N GLU A 219 16.27 -19.84 10.28
CA GLU A 219 15.63 -21.06 10.80
C GLU A 219 15.38 -22.11 9.70
N GLU A 220 15.06 -21.70 8.46
CA GLU A 220 14.90 -22.60 7.31
C GLU A 220 16.24 -23.24 6.90
N ASP A 221 17.33 -22.46 6.87
CA ASP A 221 18.68 -22.96 6.59
C ASP A 221 19.17 -23.94 7.70
N GLU A 222 18.82 -23.68 8.97
CA GLU A 222 19.11 -24.58 10.09
C GLU A 222 18.34 -25.91 9.98
N ASP A 223 17.04 -25.87 9.65
CA ASP A 223 16.20 -27.07 9.45
C ASP A 223 16.68 -27.91 8.23
N GLU A 224 17.07 -27.28 7.11
CA GLU A 224 17.66 -28.00 5.96
C GLU A 224 19.03 -28.62 6.28
N GLY A 225 19.86 -27.93 7.06
CA GLY A 225 21.16 -28.42 7.54
C GLY A 225 21.03 -29.64 8.46
N ASP A 226 20.04 -29.65 9.35
CA ASP A 226 19.74 -30.76 10.25
C ASP A 226 19.14 -31.98 9.53
N GLU A 227 18.29 -31.77 8.51
CA GLU A 227 17.79 -32.87 7.66
C GLU A 227 18.89 -33.49 6.78
N ALA A 228 19.78 -32.67 6.20
CA ALA A 228 20.93 -33.16 5.43
C ALA A 228 21.96 -33.90 6.32
N GLY A 229 22.17 -33.43 7.55
CA GLY A 229 23.02 -34.09 8.55
C GLY A 229 22.46 -35.44 9.02
N ALA A 230 21.13 -35.55 9.17
CA ALA A 230 20.46 -36.80 9.54
C ALA A 230 20.42 -37.83 8.41
N ALA A 231 20.32 -37.39 7.14
CA ALA A 231 20.37 -38.28 5.98
C ALA A 231 21.79 -38.79 5.65
N GLY A 232 22.83 -38.08 6.10
CA GLY A 232 24.24 -38.46 5.92
C GLY A 232 24.78 -39.49 6.92
N ASP A 233 24.06 -39.78 8.00
CA ASP A 233 24.49 -40.68 9.09
C ASP A 233 23.92 -42.12 8.96
N GLU A 234 23.12 -42.42 7.93
CA GLU A 234 22.64 -43.79 7.66
C GLU A 234 23.65 -44.67 6.90
N GLY A 235 24.92 -44.26 6.83
CA GLY A 235 25.94 -44.89 6.00
C GLY A 235 27.30 -45.04 6.67
N ASP A 236 27.36 -45.57 7.90
CA ASP A 236 28.40 -46.51 8.40
C ASP A 236 28.37 -46.55 9.93
N GLU A 237 27.76 -47.59 10.50
CA GLU A 237 28.33 -48.42 11.56
C GLU A 237 27.22 -49.24 12.24
N GLY A 238 27.14 -50.50 11.79
CA GLY A 238 26.46 -51.53 12.53
C GLY A 238 27.11 -51.72 13.91
N ALA A 239 26.24 -51.86 14.92
CA ALA A 239 26.53 -52.47 16.20
C ALA A 239 27.60 -51.79 17.08
N LYS A 240 27.17 -50.81 17.89
CA LYS A 240 27.41 -50.74 19.36
C LYS A 240 26.87 -49.42 19.95
N ALA A 241 25.59 -49.37 20.28
CA ALA A 241 25.07 -48.39 21.26
C ALA A 241 23.75 -48.83 21.90
N ALA A 242 23.63 -50.12 22.24
CA ALA A 242 22.52 -50.63 23.05
C ALA A 242 22.87 -50.60 24.55
N THR A 243 23.23 -49.44 25.11
CA THR A 243 23.26 -49.21 26.58
C THR A 243 23.42 -47.73 26.93
N ASN A 244 22.40 -46.93 26.61
CA ASN A 244 21.99 -45.75 27.40
C ASN A 244 20.66 -45.21 26.84
N ALA A 245 19.68 -46.10 26.75
CA ALA A 245 18.30 -45.75 26.45
C ALA A 245 17.52 -45.73 27.77
N GLN A 246 17.58 -44.62 28.50
CA GLN A 246 16.55 -44.11 29.42
C GLN A 246 17.13 -42.87 30.11
N LEU A 247 16.36 -41.78 30.20
CA LEU A 247 16.70 -40.48 30.84
C LEU A 247 17.26 -39.38 29.90
N ASN A 248 16.53 -39.09 28.83
CA ASN A 248 16.17 -37.73 28.43
C ASN A 248 15.05 -37.82 27.39
N GLY A 249 13.84 -38.02 27.91
CA GLY A 249 12.62 -37.94 27.12
C GLY A 249 12.22 -36.49 26.88
N SER A 250 11.68 -36.27 25.68
CA SER A 250 10.84 -35.16 25.24
C SER A 250 11.46 -33.76 25.12
N GLY A 251 11.66 -33.33 23.86
CA GLY A 251 11.70 -31.92 23.48
C GLY A 251 12.63 -31.67 22.30
N GLY A 252 12.12 -31.69 21.07
CA GLY A 252 12.90 -31.20 19.93
C GLY A 252 12.21 -31.31 18.58
N ARG A 253 11.50 -32.41 18.29
CA ARG A 253 10.96 -32.66 16.94
C ARG A 253 9.58 -32.05 16.66
N GLY A 254 9.11 -31.14 17.51
CA GLY A 254 7.81 -30.47 17.38
C GLY A 254 7.84 -28.97 17.70
N SER A 255 9.03 -28.39 17.91
CA SER A 255 9.21 -26.98 18.21
C SER A 255 9.74 -26.16 17.02
N SER A 256 10.49 -26.74 16.07
CA SER A 256 11.05 -26.00 14.92
C SER A 256 9.97 -25.62 13.90
N GLY A 257 9.14 -26.56 13.45
CA GLY A 257 8.00 -26.22 12.59
C GLY A 257 6.98 -25.25 13.22
N ALA A 258 6.93 -25.18 14.55
CA ALA A 258 6.09 -24.21 15.27
C ALA A 258 6.76 -22.81 15.36
N SER A 259 8.10 -22.74 15.40
CA SER A 259 8.84 -21.48 15.38
C SER A 259 8.81 -20.83 14.00
N VAL A 260 9.05 -21.60 12.93
CA VAL A 260 8.99 -21.13 11.53
C VAL A 260 7.58 -20.61 11.19
N VAL A 261 6.52 -21.37 11.52
CA VAL A 261 5.13 -20.91 11.31
C VAL A 261 4.82 -19.65 12.15
N GLY A 262 5.39 -19.55 13.35
CA GLY A 262 5.24 -18.40 14.22
C GLY A 262 5.92 -17.14 13.68
N LEU A 263 7.14 -17.27 13.15
CA LEU A 263 7.89 -16.16 12.55
C LEU A 263 7.25 -15.71 11.23
N ALA A 264 6.85 -16.64 10.36
CA ALA A 264 6.17 -16.33 9.11
C ALA A 264 4.83 -15.62 9.35
N GLY A 265 4.12 -16.03 10.41
CA GLY A 265 2.92 -15.35 10.87
C GLY A 265 3.18 -13.90 11.31
N LYS A 266 4.31 -13.63 11.98
CA LYS A 266 4.71 -12.27 12.40
C LYS A 266 5.12 -11.41 11.23
N ALA A 267 5.98 -11.89 10.32
CA ALA A 267 6.38 -11.14 9.13
C ALA A 267 5.15 -10.71 8.30
N ALA A 268 4.25 -11.67 8.02
CA ALA A 268 3.03 -11.37 7.28
C ALA A 268 2.03 -10.47 8.03
N PHE A 269 2.03 -10.46 9.37
CA PHE A 269 1.28 -9.49 10.16
C PHE A 269 1.82 -8.06 9.98
N PHE A 270 3.15 -7.87 9.99
CA PHE A 270 3.74 -6.55 9.75
C PHE A 270 3.52 -6.10 8.30
N LEU A 271 3.57 -7.00 7.34
CA LEU A 271 3.21 -6.71 5.94
C LEU A 271 1.72 -6.37 5.79
N PHE A 272 0.84 -6.96 6.61
CA PHE A 272 -0.56 -6.56 6.69
C PHE A 272 -0.70 -5.15 7.27
N LEU A 273 -0.01 -4.83 8.38
CA LEU A 273 0.00 -3.47 8.93
C LEU A 273 0.54 -2.45 7.92
N TYR A 274 1.58 -2.82 7.17
CA TYR A 274 2.15 -2.00 6.10
C TYR A 274 1.11 -1.63 5.05
N LEU A 275 0.31 -2.61 4.59
CA LEU A 275 -0.80 -2.36 3.67
C LEU A 275 -1.82 -1.38 4.25
N GLU A 276 -2.23 -1.55 5.51
CA GLU A 276 -3.22 -0.66 6.13
C GLU A 276 -2.68 0.77 6.32
N VAL A 277 -1.38 0.95 6.58
CA VAL A 277 -0.76 2.29 6.67
C VAL A 277 -0.62 2.94 5.29
N ILE A 278 -0.31 2.17 4.26
CA ILE A 278 -0.36 2.65 2.87
C ILE A 278 -1.77 3.18 2.58
N ASP A 279 -2.78 2.35 2.85
CA ASP A 279 -4.17 2.73 2.64
C ASP A 279 -4.60 3.94 3.45
N ALA A 280 -4.12 4.07 4.68
CA ALA A 280 -4.35 5.24 5.50
C ALA A 280 -3.83 6.52 4.84
N SER A 281 -2.61 6.44 4.30
CA SER A 281 -1.92 7.56 3.67
C SER A 281 -2.65 8.01 2.40
N PHE A 282 -3.09 7.06 1.57
CA PHE A 282 -3.88 7.34 0.35
C PHE A 282 -5.31 7.79 0.65
N SER A 283 -5.95 7.22 1.67
CA SER A 283 -7.37 7.45 1.96
C SER A 283 -7.66 8.88 2.44
N PHE A 284 -6.68 9.59 3.00
CA PHE A 284 -6.92 10.94 3.50
C PHE A 284 -7.17 11.95 2.37
N ASP A 285 -6.45 11.82 1.25
CA ASP A 285 -6.62 12.66 0.07
C ASP A 285 -8.05 12.53 -0.49
N GLY A 286 -8.57 11.29 -0.56
CA GLY A 286 -9.96 11.01 -0.93
C GLY A 286 -11.00 11.61 0.03
N VAL A 287 -10.69 11.69 1.34
CA VAL A 287 -11.58 12.33 2.33
C VAL A 287 -11.58 13.86 2.19
N ILE A 288 -10.41 14.48 1.98
CA ILE A 288 -10.33 15.93 1.72
C ILE A 288 -11.04 16.29 0.42
N GLY A 289 -10.81 15.53 -0.66
CA GLY A 289 -11.51 15.70 -1.92
C GLY A 289 -13.03 15.52 -1.80
N ALA A 290 -13.50 14.71 -0.85
CA ALA A 290 -14.93 14.52 -0.60
C ALA A 290 -15.60 15.74 0.04
N PHE A 291 -14.90 16.49 0.90
CA PHE A 291 -15.42 17.72 1.50
C PHE A 291 -15.70 18.81 0.45
N ALA A 292 -14.98 18.79 -0.69
CA ALA A 292 -15.31 19.66 -1.82
C ALA A 292 -16.68 19.36 -2.46
N ILE A 293 -17.28 18.20 -2.18
CA ILE A 293 -18.57 17.75 -2.72
C ILE A 293 -19.66 17.79 -1.66
N THR A 294 -19.40 17.31 -0.44
CA THR A 294 -20.38 17.28 0.66
C THR A 294 -19.71 17.32 2.03
N ASN A 295 -20.37 17.97 2.98
CA ASN A 295 -19.98 17.98 4.39
C ASN A 295 -20.71 16.90 5.21
N ASP A 296 -21.59 16.11 4.57
CA ASP A 296 -22.29 15.03 5.25
C ASP A 296 -21.41 13.78 5.37
N ILE A 297 -20.98 13.48 6.60
CA ILE A 297 -20.13 12.31 6.88
C ILE A 297 -20.77 10.98 6.48
N PHE A 298 -22.10 10.87 6.47
CA PHE A 298 -22.77 9.65 6.06
C PHE A 298 -22.77 9.48 4.54
N GLU A 299 -22.93 10.57 3.79
CA GLU A 299 -22.79 10.56 2.32
C GLU A 299 -21.34 10.24 1.92
N MET A 300 -20.35 10.85 2.61
CA MET A 300 -18.93 10.56 2.42
C MET A 300 -18.59 9.10 2.73
N ALA A 301 -18.99 8.61 3.91
CA ALA A 301 -18.72 7.23 4.30
C ALA A 301 -19.35 6.22 3.33
N LEU A 302 -20.56 6.49 2.82
CA LEU A 302 -21.22 5.62 1.86
C LEU A 302 -20.55 5.67 0.48
N GLY A 303 -20.31 6.86 -0.07
CA GLY A 303 -19.71 7.02 -1.39
C GLY A 303 -18.26 6.54 -1.46
N LEU A 304 -17.41 7.05 -0.57
CA LEU A 304 -16.03 6.60 -0.47
C LEU A 304 -15.94 5.12 -0.05
N GLY A 305 -16.85 4.64 0.80
CA GLY A 305 -16.91 3.23 1.17
C GLY A 305 -17.22 2.30 -0.01
N ILE A 306 -18.14 2.69 -0.90
CA ILE A 306 -18.41 1.95 -2.14
C ILE A 306 -17.15 1.92 -3.02
N GLY A 307 -16.48 3.06 -3.21
CA GLY A 307 -15.27 3.12 -4.02
C GLY A 307 -14.14 2.25 -3.45
N ALA A 308 -13.93 2.31 -2.14
CA ALA A 308 -12.97 1.47 -1.42
C ALA A 308 -13.22 -0.03 -1.64
N MET A 309 -14.49 -0.46 -1.60
CA MET A 309 -14.85 -1.85 -1.91
C MET A 309 -14.42 -2.27 -3.32
N TYR A 310 -14.54 -1.37 -4.31
CA TYR A 310 -14.09 -1.62 -5.67
C TYR A 310 -12.57 -1.69 -5.77
N ILE A 311 -11.86 -0.75 -5.15
CA ILE A 311 -10.39 -0.74 -5.08
C ILE A 311 -9.87 -2.04 -4.50
N ARG A 312 -10.47 -2.51 -3.40
CA ARG A 312 -10.11 -3.80 -2.78
C ARG A 312 -10.37 -4.98 -3.70
N SER A 313 -11.53 -4.99 -4.36
CA SER A 313 -11.89 -6.06 -5.30
C SER A 313 -10.96 -6.08 -6.51
N LEU A 314 -10.50 -4.89 -6.94
CA LEU A 314 -9.51 -4.72 -8.00
C LEU A 314 -8.14 -5.24 -7.58
N THR A 315 -7.66 -4.91 -6.37
CA THR A 315 -6.40 -5.46 -5.83
C THR A 315 -6.38 -6.98 -5.92
N VAL A 316 -7.45 -7.63 -5.49
CA VAL A 316 -7.59 -9.10 -5.52
C VAL A 316 -7.64 -9.63 -6.94
N PHE A 317 -8.34 -8.91 -7.81
CA PHE A 317 -8.42 -9.27 -9.21
C PHE A 317 -7.03 -9.27 -9.84
N LEU A 318 -6.22 -8.25 -9.59
CA LEU A 318 -4.84 -8.13 -10.09
C LEU A 318 -3.95 -9.27 -9.59
N VAL A 319 -4.04 -9.61 -8.29
CA VAL A 319 -3.28 -10.73 -7.70
C VAL A 319 -3.70 -12.07 -8.31
N ARG A 320 -5.00 -12.38 -8.31
CA ARG A 320 -5.49 -13.70 -8.78
C ARG A 320 -5.31 -13.94 -10.27
N ARG A 321 -5.22 -12.87 -11.07
CA ARG A 321 -5.00 -12.94 -12.51
C ARG A 321 -3.52 -13.05 -12.88
N GLY A 322 -2.60 -12.83 -11.95
CA GLY A 322 -1.19 -12.66 -12.29
C GLY A 322 -0.96 -11.45 -13.21
N THR A 323 -1.84 -10.44 -13.17
CA THR A 323 -1.76 -9.29 -14.09
C THR A 323 -0.47 -8.49 -13.91
N LEU A 324 0.08 -8.48 -12.70
CA LEU A 324 1.39 -7.86 -12.44
C LEU A 324 2.53 -8.64 -13.09
N ASP A 325 2.41 -9.96 -13.22
CA ASP A 325 3.40 -10.82 -13.89
C ASP A 325 3.28 -10.69 -15.42
N ASP A 326 2.05 -10.65 -15.93
CA ASP A 326 1.77 -10.44 -17.37
C ASP A 326 2.21 -9.05 -17.85
N TYR A 327 2.13 -8.03 -16.99
CA TYR A 327 2.45 -6.64 -17.32
C TYR A 327 3.58 -6.09 -16.45
N VAL A 328 4.79 -6.43 -16.85
CA VAL A 328 6.02 -6.23 -16.08
C VAL A 328 6.30 -4.78 -15.63
N TYR A 329 5.86 -3.75 -16.37
CA TYR A 329 6.07 -2.35 -15.96
C TYR A 329 4.92 -1.80 -15.11
N LEU A 330 3.84 -2.54 -14.92
CA LEU A 330 2.66 -2.05 -14.20
C LEU A 330 3.01 -1.66 -12.75
N GLU A 331 3.81 -2.49 -12.08
CA GLU A 331 4.34 -2.22 -10.74
C GLU A 331 5.24 -0.98 -10.70
N HIS A 332 6.06 -0.78 -11.74
CA HIS A 332 6.90 0.42 -11.85
C HIS A 332 6.05 1.69 -11.94
N GLY A 333 5.06 1.70 -12.84
CA GLY A 333 4.17 2.85 -13.01
C GLY A 333 3.44 3.20 -11.72
N ALA A 334 3.08 2.21 -10.92
CA ALA A 334 2.44 2.42 -9.64
C ALA A 334 3.38 3.05 -8.61
N HIS A 335 4.65 2.63 -8.53
CA HIS A 335 5.62 3.27 -7.65
C HIS A 335 5.91 4.72 -8.08
N TYR A 336 5.97 5.00 -9.39
CA TYR A 336 6.06 6.38 -9.87
C TYR A 336 4.82 7.21 -9.50
N ALA A 337 3.63 6.62 -9.52
CA ALA A 337 2.41 7.29 -9.07
C ALA A 337 2.45 7.59 -7.57
N ILE A 338 2.90 6.65 -6.74
CA ILE A 338 3.18 6.87 -5.31
C ILE A 338 4.16 8.03 -5.11
N GLY A 339 5.28 8.05 -5.83
CA GLY A 339 6.28 9.12 -5.72
C GLY A 339 5.73 10.48 -6.13
N ALA A 340 4.91 10.52 -7.19
CA ALA A 340 4.23 11.74 -7.60
C ALA A 340 3.23 12.21 -6.54
N LEU A 341 2.43 11.31 -5.96
CA LEU A 341 1.49 11.65 -4.90
C LEU A 341 2.22 12.14 -3.64
N ALA A 342 3.32 11.50 -3.25
CA ALA A 342 4.14 11.92 -2.12
C ALA A 342 4.59 13.38 -2.25
N VAL A 343 5.05 13.76 -3.44
CA VAL A 343 5.43 15.15 -3.76
C VAL A 343 4.20 16.06 -3.77
N ILE A 344 3.10 15.65 -4.39
CA ILE A 344 1.83 16.42 -4.43
C ILE A 344 1.36 16.71 -3.01
N LEU A 345 1.30 15.72 -2.12
CA LEU A 345 0.92 15.89 -0.72
C LEU A 345 1.78 16.96 -0.04
N LEU A 346 3.11 16.89 -0.16
CA LEU A 346 3.98 17.91 0.41
C LEU A 346 3.73 19.30 -0.18
N VAL A 347 3.44 19.41 -1.48
CA VAL A 347 3.11 20.69 -2.13
C VAL A 347 1.74 21.23 -1.70
N THR A 348 0.76 20.34 -1.47
CA THR A 348 -0.60 20.72 -1.04
C THR A 348 -0.67 21.39 0.32
N ILE A 349 0.39 21.28 1.12
CA ILE A 349 0.52 21.99 2.40
C ILE A 349 0.37 23.51 2.21
N LYS A 350 0.83 24.04 1.07
CA LYS A 350 0.73 25.47 0.73
C LYS A 350 -0.17 25.78 -0.45
N TYR A 351 -0.19 24.92 -1.45
CA TYR A 351 -0.86 25.20 -2.71
C TYR A 351 -2.08 24.29 -2.88
N GLU A 352 -3.25 24.87 -3.15
CA GLU A 352 -4.42 24.08 -3.51
C GLU A 352 -4.21 23.45 -4.89
N ILE A 353 -4.06 22.13 -4.93
CA ILE A 353 -3.97 21.35 -6.16
C ILE A 353 -5.36 20.77 -6.43
N ASN A 354 -5.80 20.86 -7.68
CA ASN A 354 -7.08 20.29 -8.07
C ASN A 354 -7.01 18.75 -8.03
N GLU A 355 -7.97 18.11 -7.36
CA GLU A 355 -8.04 16.65 -7.23
C GLU A 355 -8.05 15.91 -8.57
N VAL A 356 -8.61 16.52 -9.61
CA VAL A 356 -8.56 15.97 -10.97
C VAL A 356 -7.13 15.89 -11.47
N ILE A 357 -6.27 16.85 -11.15
CA ILE A 357 -4.85 16.81 -11.53
C ILE A 357 -4.16 15.70 -10.77
N THR A 358 -4.36 15.60 -9.45
CA THR A 358 -3.79 14.55 -8.60
C THR A 358 -4.15 13.16 -9.14
N GLY A 359 -5.44 12.90 -9.38
CA GLY A 359 -5.91 11.63 -9.94
C GLY A 359 -5.40 11.35 -11.36
N LEU A 360 -5.38 12.37 -12.23
CA LEU A 360 -4.90 12.18 -13.61
C LEU A 360 -3.43 11.81 -13.68
N VAL A 361 -2.57 12.33 -12.79
CA VAL A 361 -1.15 11.97 -12.75
C VAL A 361 -1.00 10.46 -12.52
N GLY A 362 -1.69 9.91 -11.53
CA GLY A 362 -1.70 8.46 -11.27
C GLY A 362 -2.21 7.66 -12.47
N VAL A 363 -3.39 8.03 -13.00
CA VAL A 363 -3.99 7.36 -14.17
C VAL A 363 -3.07 7.37 -15.38
N VAL A 364 -2.41 8.49 -15.68
CA VAL A 364 -1.48 8.61 -16.81
C VAL A 364 -0.26 7.72 -16.63
N LEU A 365 0.33 7.69 -15.42
CA LEU A 365 1.49 6.85 -15.15
C LEU A 365 1.17 5.35 -15.26
N ILE A 366 0.03 4.92 -14.72
CA ILE A 366 -0.42 3.53 -14.86
C ILE A 366 -0.75 3.19 -16.31
N ALA A 367 -1.48 4.06 -17.02
CA ALA A 367 -1.81 3.82 -18.42
C ALA A 367 -0.55 3.73 -19.30
N ALA A 368 0.45 4.59 -19.05
CA ALA A 368 1.71 4.60 -19.75
C ALA A 368 2.54 3.34 -19.47
N SER A 369 2.56 2.86 -18.23
CA SER A 369 3.31 1.66 -17.84
C SER A 369 2.65 0.38 -18.38
N TYR A 370 1.31 0.32 -18.35
CA TYR A 370 0.53 -0.74 -19.00
C TYR A 370 0.79 -0.77 -20.51
N TRP A 371 0.69 0.37 -21.19
CA TRP A 371 0.93 0.45 -22.63
C TRP A 371 2.37 0.06 -23.00
N SER A 372 3.35 0.47 -22.20
CA SER A 372 4.74 0.08 -22.37
C SER A 372 4.93 -1.43 -22.24
N SER A 373 4.23 -2.07 -21.28
CA SER A 373 4.27 -3.52 -21.08
C SER A 373 3.64 -4.25 -22.25
N VAL A 374 2.46 -3.83 -22.72
CA VAL A 374 1.80 -4.39 -23.92
C VAL A 374 2.72 -4.29 -25.13
N ARG A 375 3.40 -3.16 -25.32
CA ARG A 375 4.34 -2.97 -26.43
C ARG A 375 5.56 -3.90 -26.32
N ARG A 376 6.08 -4.14 -25.11
CA ARG A 376 7.17 -5.08 -24.86
C ARG A 376 6.74 -6.52 -25.18
N ASN A 377 5.62 -6.97 -24.63
CA ASN A 377 5.12 -8.34 -24.84
C ASN A 377 4.87 -8.63 -26.32
N ARG A 378 4.34 -7.64 -27.08
CA ARG A 378 4.18 -7.77 -28.54
C ARG A 378 5.51 -7.92 -29.27
N LYS A 379 6.56 -7.21 -28.85
CA LYS A 379 7.90 -7.34 -29.45
C LYS A 379 8.54 -8.67 -29.11
N GLU A 380 8.39 -9.14 -27.88
CA GLU A 380 8.91 -10.45 -27.45
C GLU A 380 8.19 -11.59 -28.17
N ALA A 381 6.87 -11.51 -28.34
CA ALA A 381 6.10 -12.48 -29.13
C ALA A 381 6.56 -12.51 -30.60
N ALA A 382 6.72 -11.35 -31.25
CA ALA A 382 7.21 -11.27 -32.62
C ALA A 382 8.65 -11.81 -32.76
N ALA A 383 9.52 -11.54 -31.78
CA ALA A 383 10.88 -12.07 -31.76
C ALA A 383 10.93 -13.59 -31.51
N GLY A 384 9.98 -14.13 -30.74
CA GLY A 384 9.81 -15.57 -30.53
C GLY A 384 9.35 -16.30 -31.80
N GLU A 385 8.35 -15.73 -32.50
CA GLU A 385 7.89 -16.25 -33.80
C GLU A 385 9.02 -16.24 -34.86
N ASP A 386 9.81 -15.17 -34.91
CA ASP A 386 10.98 -15.08 -35.81
C ASP A 386 12.09 -16.10 -35.46
N ALA A 387 12.23 -16.47 -34.17
CA ALA A 387 13.20 -17.46 -33.72
C ALA A 387 12.74 -18.90 -34.00
N GLU A 388 11.45 -19.20 -33.79
CA GLU A 388 10.86 -20.50 -34.16
C GLU A 388 10.91 -20.73 -35.67
N ALA A 389 10.56 -19.71 -36.48
CA ALA A 389 10.62 -19.78 -37.94
C ALA A 389 12.05 -20.04 -38.46
N LYS A 390 13.09 -19.46 -37.83
CA LYS A 390 14.49 -19.75 -38.19
C LYS A 390 14.93 -21.15 -37.80
N THR A 391 14.43 -21.66 -36.67
CA THR A 391 14.74 -23.02 -36.19
C THR A 391 14.09 -24.09 -37.08
N GLU A 392 12.84 -23.89 -37.52
CA GLU A 392 12.19 -24.80 -38.46
C GLU A 392 12.92 -24.85 -39.81
N VAL A 393 13.31 -23.69 -40.37
CA VAL A 393 14.00 -23.63 -41.67
C VAL A 393 15.41 -24.24 -41.62
N THR A 394 16.07 -24.27 -40.46
CA THR A 394 17.42 -24.86 -40.30
C THR A 394 17.41 -26.34 -39.98
N SER A 395 16.32 -26.88 -39.43
CA SER A 395 16.17 -28.33 -39.16
C SER A 395 15.81 -29.18 -40.38
N GLY A 396 15.49 -28.55 -41.51
CA GLY A 396 15.03 -29.21 -42.74
C GLY A 396 16.11 -29.50 -43.80
N VAL A 397 17.42 -29.49 -43.45
CA VAL A 397 18.53 -29.82 -44.36
C VAL A 397 19.16 -31.16 -44.03
#